data_AF-A0A918YXE1-F1
#
_entry.id   AF-A0A918YXE1-F1
#
_cell.length_a   1.000
_cell.length_b   1.000
_cell.length_c   1.000
_cell.angle_alpha   90.00
_cell.angle_beta   90.00
_cell.angle_gamma   90.00
#
_symmetry.space_group_name_H-M   'P 1'
#
loop_
_entity.id
_entity.type
_entity.pdbx_description
1 polymer ?
#
loop_
_entity_poly.entity_id
_entity_poly.type
_entity_poly.pdbx_seq_one_letter_code
_entity_poly.pdbx_strand_id
1 'polypeptide(L)' 'MDLQLIGIDPNTGGEGSPTVWVEEETADLVLQGVKAEEALEALVSGT' A
#
# COMPACT_ATOMS: atom_id res chain seq x y z
N MET A 1 9.21 14.83 4.68
CA MET A 1 8.84 13.49 4.19
C MET A 1 9.55 12.47 5.05
N ASP A 2 9.05 12.36 6.27
CA ASP A 2 9.35 11.23 7.16
C ASP A 2 8.26 10.18 6.88
N LEU A 3 8.65 9.11 6.18
CA LEU A 3 7.77 8.00 5.86
C LEU A 3 8.03 6.85 6.83
N GLN A 4 7.07 6.60 7.72
CA GLN A 4 7.13 5.48 8.64
C GLN A 4 6.49 4.24 8.02
N LEU A 5 7.26 3.14 7.94
CA LEU A 5 6.76 1.85 7.48
C LEU A 5 5.71 1.32 8.45
N ILE A 6 4.49 1.07 7.96
CA ILE A 6 3.39 0.54 8.78
C ILE A 6 2.97 -0.88 8.43
N GLY A 7 3.37 -1.39 7.27
CA GLY A 7 3.01 -2.75 6.88
C GLY A 7 3.77 -3.24 5.64
N ILE A 8 4.19 -4.50 5.72
CA ILE A 8 4.69 -5.31 4.61
C ILE A 8 3.94 -6.63 4.69
N ASP A 9 3.54 -7.18 3.55
CA ASP A 9 2.98 -8.54 3.53
C ASP A 9 4.02 -9.54 4.06
N PRO A 10 3.76 -10.25 5.18
CA PRO A 10 4.74 -11.10 5.83
C PRO A 10 5.04 -12.39 5.05
N ASN A 11 4.25 -12.70 4.01
CA ASN A 11 4.38 -13.92 3.21
C ASN A 11 5.24 -13.74 1.96
N THR A 12 5.59 -12.50 1.60
CA THR A 12 6.47 -12.22 0.46
C THR A 12 7.93 -12.22 0.93
N GLY A 13 8.59 -13.37 0.78
CA GLY A 13 10.02 -13.54 1.08
C GLY A 13 10.98 -13.04 0.00
N GLY A 14 10.57 -12.14 -0.91
CA GLY A 14 11.37 -11.70 -2.07
C GLY A 14 11.18 -10.22 -2.43
N GLU A 15 11.93 -9.73 -3.43
CA GLU A 15 11.77 -8.38 -3.99
C GLU A 15 10.39 -8.23 -4.65
N GLY A 16 9.59 -7.26 -4.20
CA GLY A 16 8.28 -6.92 -4.79
C GLY A 16 7.08 -6.91 -3.85
N SER A 17 7.28 -7.00 -2.52
CA SER A 17 6.19 -6.93 -1.55
C SER A 17 5.43 -5.59 -1.63
N PRO A 18 4.09 -5.60 -1.62
CA PRO A 18 3.34 -4.38 -1.43
C PRO A 18 3.66 -3.81 -0.06
N THR A 19 3.97 -2.52 -0.03
CA THR A 19 4.46 -1.83 1.16
C THR A 19 3.64 -0.59 1.41
N VAL A 20 3.34 -0.33 2.68
CA VAL A 20 2.56 0.83 3.11
C VAL A 20 3.36 1.67 4.09
N TRP A 21 3.35 2.98 3.87
CA TRP A 21 3.96 3.98 4.75
C TRP A 21 2.94 5.03 5.18
N VAL A 22 3.21 5.67 6.31
CA VAL A 22 2.54 6.88 6.77
C VAL A 22 3.51 8.04 6.64
N GLU A 23 3.09 9.13 5.99
CA GLU A 23 3.77 10.41 6.06
C GLU A 23 3.36 11.11 7.37
N GLU A 24 4.33 11.39 8.24
CA GLU A 24 4.03 11.83 9.61
C GLU A 24 3.50 13.27 9.71
N GLU A 25 3.78 14.13 8.73
CA GLU A 25 3.39 15.54 8.75
C GLU A 25 1.94 15.72 8.31
N THR A 26 1.52 15.00 7.27
CA THR A 26 0.18 15.11 6.68
C THR A 26 -0.76 13.97 7.09
N ALA A 27 -0.24 12.94 7.74
CA ALA A 27 -0.93 11.68 8.01
C ALA A 27 -1.41 10.96 6.72
N ASP A 28 -0.76 11.22 5.58
CA ASP A 28 -1.07 10.56 4.32
C ASP A 28 -0.57 9.12 4.30
N LEU A 29 -1.36 8.23 3.68
CA LEU A 29 -0.98 6.85 3.44
C LEU A 29 -0.37 6.71 2.04
N VAL A 30 0.87 6.24 1.99
CA VAL A 30 1.59 5.96 0.75
C VAL A 30 1.62 4.44 0.55
N LEU A 31 1.21 4.00 -0.65
CA LEU A 31 1.17 2.59 -1.03
C LEU A 31 2.09 2.35 -2.23
N GLN A 32 3.00 1.37 -2.12
CA GLN A 32 3.81 0.88 -3.24
C GLN A 32 3.38 -0.53 -3.55
N GLY A 33 3.06 -0.79 -4.81
CA GLY A 33 2.66 -2.09 -5.28
C GLY A 33 2.25 -2.03 -6.75
N VAL A 34 1.62 -3.10 -7.20
CA VAL A 34 1.05 -3.17 -8.55
C VAL A 34 -0.29 -2.43 -8.56
N LYS A 35 -0.54 -1.67 -9.64
CA LYS A 35 -1.84 -1.03 -9.84
C LYS A 35 -2.91 -2.10 -10.01
N ALA A 36 -4.02 -1.94 -9.30
CA ALA A 36 -5.17 -2.82 -9.41
C ALA A 36 -5.76 -2.81 -10.83
N GLU A 37 -6.28 -3.96 -11.25
CA GLU A 37 -7.10 -4.06 -12.46
C GLU A 37 -8.53 -3.56 -12.19
N GLU A 38 -9.28 -3.23 -13.25
CA GLU A 38 -10.62 -2.64 -13.14
C GLU A 38 -11.59 -3.49 -12.28
N ALA A 39 -11.48 -4.83 -12.36
CA ALA A 39 -12.31 -5.72 -11.54
C ALA A 39 -12.03 -5.59 -10.04
N LEU A 40 -10.77 -5.40 -9.66
CA LEU A 40 -10.37 -5.16 -8.26
C LEU A 40 -10.77 -3.76 -7.80
N GLU A 41 -10.59 -2.74 -8.65
CA GLU A 41 -11.04 -1.36 -8.37
C GLU A 41 -12.57 -1.31 -8.14
N ALA A 42 -13.35 -2.03 -8.95
CA ALA A 42 -14.80 -2.12 -8.80
C ALA A 42 -15.22 -2.79 -7.48
N LEU A 43 -14.46 -3.79 -7.03
CA LEU A 43 -14.76 -4.50 -5.78
C LEU A 43 -14.56 -3.61 -4.55
N VAL A 44 -13.48 -2.80 -4.53
CA VAL A 44 -13.13 -1.96 -3.37
C VAL A 44 -13.82 -0.60 -3.36
N SER A 45 -14.32 -0.11 -4.50
CA SER A 45 -15.07 1.16 -4.59
C SER A 45 -16.56 1.03 -4.23
N GLY A 46 -17.06 -0.21 -4.07
CA GLY A 46 -18.45 -0.49 -3.74
C GLY A 46 -18.81 -0.50 -2.24
N THR A 47 -17.84 -0.25 -1.35
CA THR A 47 -18.00 -0.17 0.12
C THR A 47 -18.03 1.26 0.62
#